data_AF-A0A2S3U4Y6-F1
#
_entry.id   AF-A0A2S3U4Y6-F1
#
_cell.length_a   1.000
_cell.length_b   1.000
_cell.length_c   1.000
_cell.angle_alpha   90.00
_cell.angle_beta   90.00
_cell.angle_gamma   90.00
#
_symmetry.space_group_name_H-M   'P 1'
#
loop_
_entity.id
_entity.type
_entity.pdbx_description
1 polymer ?
#
loop_
_entity_poly.entity_id
_entity_poly.type
_entity_poly.pdbx_seq_one_letter_code
_entity_poly.pdbx_strand_id
1 'polypeptide(L)'
;MLDNDKQLRGVVAAQKDQMVNIKARSVVLAAGGHGANQKMRGEESEGIDYYGPMTSTGDAYQFNADLDLQTHDLGWYKLYPHGVEVEPGVAKLTTYASKQATDMGAIYVNSKGKRIVNESNVYTAFRNAILKQDDKVAYLVMDERTWKKVYDLLILHDFTPEEIQSFFDNKDKRPIFVKGNLADAAKQAGIDVDELAQTVKNYQGYVKDGHDHEFGRDPKFLHQFEGQTFYIIEQRDRFATTLGGYSVNADNLQLVTTKDAPVANYFGAGEIIGGANGHDSMPSMMNTWGISSGYVAGAAASDNAQRQAAAGDDEANIVAIVGTNASKSYNRKLLYVMKDLFETQVNFDICEIKDLPLFNEDDIDQEPASVKALAAKIEAADGVVFGVPEYDHSIPAALKSAIEWLSCAEHPFKDKPVMIVGTSLGVQGTVRAQMNLRQILDSPGVDAKVLPGNEFMLPQAGTKFDENDHLTDDASEHFLKQCFSHFLTALPAKTKTSVTN
;
A
#
# COMPACT_ATOMS: atom_id res chain seq x y z
N MET A 1 -0.72 -10.03 -4.45
CA MET A 1 -1.13 -11.35 -4.99
C MET A 1 -1.35 -11.18 -6.48
N LEU A 2 -0.65 -11.97 -7.29
CA LEU A 2 -0.74 -11.91 -8.76
C LEU A 2 -1.31 -13.23 -9.27
N ASP A 3 -2.13 -13.16 -10.32
CA ASP A 3 -2.51 -14.35 -11.09
C ASP A 3 -1.43 -14.73 -12.13
N ASN A 4 -1.71 -15.79 -12.90
CA ASN A 4 -0.79 -16.30 -13.92
C ASN A 4 -0.51 -15.29 -15.06
N ASP A 5 -1.42 -14.33 -15.27
CA ASP A 5 -1.28 -13.25 -16.25
C ASP A 5 -0.64 -11.99 -15.63
N LYS A 6 -0.10 -12.11 -14.41
CA LYS A 6 0.47 -11.02 -13.60
C LYS A 6 -0.53 -9.89 -13.29
N GLN A 7 -1.83 -10.18 -13.25
CA GLN A 7 -2.82 -9.21 -12.81
C GLN A 7 -2.93 -9.23 -11.30
N LEU A 8 -3.09 -8.05 -10.71
CA LEU A 8 -3.28 -7.93 -9.27
C LEU A 8 -4.67 -8.44 -8.86
N ARG A 9 -4.71 -9.37 -7.91
CA ARG A 9 -5.95 -9.97 -7.36
C ARG A 9 -6.18 -9.68 -5.87
N GLY A 10 -5.26 -8.96 -5.25
CA GLY A 10 -5.31 -8.67 -3.83
C GLY A 10 -3.94 -8.39 -3.23
N VAL A 11 -3.92 -8.23 -1.91
CA VAL A 11 -2.71 -7.94 -1.13
C VAL A 11 -2.54 -8.98 -0.03
N VAL A 12 -1.28 -9.30 0.26
CA VAL A 12 -0.93 -10.05 1.48
C VAL A 12 -0.49 -9.03 2.51
N ALA A 13 -1.20 -8.96 3.63
CA ALA A 13 -0.94 -8.02 4.70
C ALA A 13 -0.48 -8.77 5.96
N ALA A 14 0.44 -8.16 6.71
CA ALA A 14 0.83 -8.65 8.02
C ALA A 14 -0.02 -7.96 9.10
N GLN A 15 -0.68 -8.75 9.95
CA GLN A 15 -1.34 -8.27 11.15
C GLN A 15 -0.68 -8.94 12.37
N LYS A 16 0.21 -8.21 13.05
CA LYS A 16 1.12 -8.78 14.07
C LYS A 16 1.95 -9.93 13.46
N ASP A 17 1.87 -11.14 14.02
CA ASP A 17 2.61 -12.32 13.58
C ASP A 17 1.83 -13.20 12.57
N GLN A 18 0.67 -12.73 12.08
CA GLN A 18 -0.16 -13.47 11.13
C GLN A 18 -0.18 -12.78 9.77
N MET A 19 -0.06 -13.59 8.71
CA MET A 19 -0.25 -13.15 7.33
C MET A 19 -1.71 -13.33 6.93
N VAL A 20 -2.31 -12.30 6.35
CA VAL A 20 -3.70 -12.28 5.90
C VAL A 20 -3.75 -11.99 4.41
N ASN A 21 -4.43 -12.86 3.67
CA ASN A 21 -4.70 -12.65 2.25
C ASN A 21 -6.00 -11.84 2.10
N ILE A 22 -5.90 -10.65 1.50
CA ILE A 22 -7.05 -9.79 1.22
C ILE A 22 -7.28 -9.80 -0.29
N LYS A 23 -8.31 -10.52 -0.73
CA LYS A 23 -8.75 -10.47 -2.12
C LYS A 23 -9.35 -9.10 -2.44
N ALA A 24 -8.96 -8.53 -3.57
CA ALA A 24 -9.51 -7.28 -4.06
C ALA A 24 -9.44 -7.20 -5.59
N ARG A 25 -10.54 -6.77 -6.21
CA ARG A 25 -10.61 -6.54 -7.67
C ARG A 25 -9.79 -5.33 -8.12
N SER A 26 -9.54 -4.38 -7.22
CA SER A 26 -8.68 -3.22 -7.43
C SER A 26 -7.94 -2.88 -6.15
N VAL A 27 -6.74 -2.33 -6.26
CA VAL A 27 -5.95 -1.85 -5.12
C VAL A 27 -5.42 -0.45 -5.42
N VAL A 28 -5.48 0.43 -4.43
CA VAL A 28 -4.90 1.78 -4.49
C VAL A 28 -3.70 1.84 -3.55
N LEU A 29 -2.53 2.14 -4.10
CA LEU A 29 -1.30 2.39 -3.36
C LEU A 29 -1.25 3.86 -2.93
N ALA A 30 -1.35 4.11 -1.62
CA ALA A 30 -1.32 5.44 -1.02
C ALA A 30 -0.37 5.48 0.19
N ALA A 31 0.86 4.96 0.00
CA ALA A 31 1.81 4.68 1.09
C ALA A 31 2.72 5.86 1.49
N GLY A 32 2.52 7.04 0.92
CA GLY A 32 3.39 8.20 1.15
C GLY A 32 4.74 8.08 0.42
N GLY A 33 5.69 8.93 0.79
CA GLY A 33 7.02 9.00 0.18
C GLY A 33 8.11 8.21 0.91
N HIS A 34 9.35 8.48 0.54
CA HIS A 34 10.57 7.85 1.09
C HIS A 34 11.47 8.82 1.85
N GLY A 35 10.95 10.01 2.19
CA GLY A 35 11.71 11.09 2.77
C GLY A 35 12.45 10.72 4.07
N ALA A 36 11.92 9.88 4.95
CA ALA A 36 12.57 9.50 6.21
C ALA A 36 13.72 8.49 6.04
N ASN A 37 13.78 7.78 4.91
CA ASN A 37 14.77 6.73 4.67
C ASN A 37 16.04 7.29 4.03
N GLN A 38 17.06 7.55 4.85
CA GLN A 38 18.34 8.11 4.38
C GLN A 38 19.01 7.28 3.27
N LYS A 39 18.81 5.95 3.22
CA LYS A 39 19.41 5.10 2.20
C LYS A 39 18.76 5.25 0.83
N MET A 40 17.52 5.75 0.79
CA MET A 40 16.78 6.01 -0.45
C MET A 40 16.96 7.44 -0.95
N ARG A 41 17.60 8.31 -0.18
CA ARG A 41 17.84 9.69 -0.60
C ARG A 41 19.05 9.76 -1.52
N GLY A 42 18.97 10.61 -2.54
CA GLY A 42 20.08 10.89 -3.46
C GLY A 42 21.02 11.97 -2.94
N GLU A 43 22.07 12.23 -3.72
CA GLU A 43 23.07 13.30 -3.50
C GLU A 43 22.41 14.68 -3.37
N GLU A 44 21.25 14.88 -4.01
CA GLU A 44 20.48 16.11 -3.97
C GLU A 44 19.97 16.47 -2.57
N SER A 45 19.90 15.50 -1.66
CA SER A 45 19.50 15.70 -0.26
C SER A 45 20.67 16.00 0.69
N GLU A 46 21.92 15.92 0.22
CA GLU A 46 23.08 16.05 1.09
C GLU A 46 23.11 17.41 1.80
N GLY A 47 23.26 17.41 3.12
CA GLY A 47 23.27 18.63 3.92
C GLY A 47 21.94 19.36 3.99
N ILE A 48 20.83 18.71 3.61
CA ILE A 48 19.46 19.22 3.76
C ILE A 48 18.75 18.42 4.85
N ASP A 49 18.15 19.12 5.81
CA ASP A 49 17.47 18.46 6.93
C ASP A 49 16.11 17.89 6.48
N TYR A 50 15.80 16.67 6.91
CA TYR A 50 14.46 16.10 6.77
C TYR A 50 13.68 16.29 8.06
N TYR A 51 12.43 16.74 7.93
CA TYR A 51 11.53 17.01 9.05
C TYR A 51 10.08 16.55 8.81
N GLY A 52 9.88 15.66 7.83
CA GLY A 52 8.57 15.10 7.52
C GLY A 52 8.22 13.90 8.39
N PRO A 53 7.05 13.26 8.17
CA PRO A 53 6.62 12.11 8.95
C PRO A 53 7.65 10.98 8.93
N MET A 54 7.96 10.42 10.10
CA MET A 54 8.94 9.32 10.23
C MET A 54 8.45 8.00 9.62
N THR A 55 7.17 7.91 9.28
CA THR A 55 6.57 6.78 8.54
C THR A 55 6.84 6.81 7.04
N SER A 56 7.45 7.87 6.50
CA SER A 56 7.75 7.99 5.06
C SER A 56 9.04 7.24 4.72
N THR A 57 9.03 5.93 4.90
CA THR A 57 10.19 5.03 4.83
C THR A 57 10.43 4.43 3.45
N GLY A 58 9.48 4.56 2.53
CA GLY A 58 9.57 3.97 1.19
C GLY A 58 9.36 2.44 1.17
N ASP A 59 8.67 1.86 2.17
CA ASP A 59 8.45 0.40 2.22
C ASP A 59 7.71 -0.13 0.98
N ALA A 60 6.91 0.71 0.33
CA ALA A 60 6.22 0.42 -0.92
C ALA A 60 7.16 0.06 -2.09
N TYR A 61 8.44 0.47 -2.05
CA TYR A 61 9.42 0.09 -3.06
C TYR A 61 9.89 -1.34 -2.91
N GLN A 62 10.08 -1.79 -1.66
CA GLN A 62 10.37 -3.19 -1.39
C GLN A 62 9.13 -4.07 -1.62
N PHE A 63 7.95 -3.61 -1.19
CA PHE A 63 6.69 -4.33 -1.35
C PHE A 63 6.37 -4.64 -2.83
N ASN A 64 6.74 -3.74 -3.73
CA ASN A 64 6.48 -3.88 -5.16
C ASN A 64 7.71 -4.34 -5.98
N ALA A 65 8.77 -4.84 -5.36
CA ALA A 65 10.02 -5.17 -6.05
C ALA A 65 9.85 -6.19 -7.21
N ASP A 66 8.84 -7.06 -7.13
CA ASP A 66 8.52 -8.05 -8.16
C ASP A 66 7.69 -7.47 -9.33
N LEU A 67 7.15 -6.27 -9.15
CA LEU A 67 6.44 -5.51 -10.17
C LEU A 67 7.45 -4.57 -10.82
N ASP A 68 7.68 -4.73 -12.12
CA ASP A 68 8.58 -3.92 -12.96
C ASP A 68 8.03 -2.50 -13.15
N LEU A 69 7.72 -1.79 -12.05
CA LEU A 69 7.08 -0.48 -12.01
C LEU A 69 8.08 0.61 -12.38
N GLN A 70 7.63 1.53 -13.23
CA GLN A 70 8.42 2.70 -13.60
C GLN A 70 8.43 3.70 -12.45
N THR A 71 9.60 4.27 -12.16
CA THR A 71 9.77 5.40 -11.25
C THR A 71 10.24 6.64 -12.01
N HIS A 72 9.97 7.82 -11.44
CA HIS A 72 10.39 9.10 -11.99
C HIS A 72 10.88 10.00 -10.85
N ASP A 73 12.02 10.67 -11.05
CA ASP A 73 12.51 11.78 -10.23
C ASP A 73 12.76 11.49 -8.74
N LEU A 74 13.17 10.28 -8.35
CA LEU A 74 13.32 9.87 -6.95
C LEU A 74 14.23 10.78 -6.08
N GLY A 75 15.13 11.54 -6.71
CA GLY A 75 16.01 12.52 -6.07
C GLY A 75 15.42 13.94 -5.94
N TRP A 76 14.18 14.17 -6.36
CA TRP A 76 13.55 15.49 -6.27
C TRP A 76 12.80 15.67 -4.96
N TYR A 77 13.05 16.79 -4.28
CA TYR A 77 12.50 17.10 -2.96
C TYR A 77 11.88 18.50 -2.95
N LYS A 78 10.78 18.65 -2.22
CA LYS A 78 10.25 19.98 -1.94
C LYS A 78 11.05 20.63 -0.84
N LEU A 79 11.90 21.58 -1.23
CA LEU A 79 12.73 22.36 -0.31
C LEU A 79 12.01 23.59 0.23
N TYR A 80 12.15 23.80 1.54
CA TYR A 80 11.63 24.93 2.29
C TYR A 80 12.78 25.71 2.93
N PRO A 81 12.98 27.00 2.58
CA PRO A 81 14.00 27.85 3.21
C PRO A 81 13.60 28.35 4.60
N HIS A 82 12.38 28.02 5.02
CA HIS A 82 11.77 28.44 6.26
C HIS A 82 11.17 27.20 6.91
N GLY A 83 11.56 26.93 8.14
CA GLY A 83 10.97 25.86 8.92
C GLY A 83 11.78 25.54 10.15
N VAL A 84 11.07 25.13 11.20
CA VAL A 84 11.68 24.70 12.46
C VAL A 84 11.10 23.33 12.76
N GLU A 85 11.99 22.36 12.92
CA GLU A 85 11.64 21.06 13.51
C GLU A 85 11.62 21.23 15.03
N VAL A 86 10.47 20.96 15.65
CA VAL A 86 10.31 21.08 17.10
C VAL A 86 10.59 19.76 17.81
N GLU A 87 10.34 18.65 17.12
CA GLU A 87 10.59 17.26 17.50
C GLU A 87 10.88 16.43 16.24
N PRO A 88 11.58 15.27 16.32
CA PRO A 88 11.88 14.44 15.16
C PRO A 88 10.64 14.13 14.29
N GLY A 89 10.66 14.61 13.05
CA GLY A 89 9.58 14.45 12.09
C GLY A 89 8.35 15.36 12.30
N VAL A 90 8.47 16.37 13.16
CA VAL A 90 7.43 17.37 13.44
C VAL A 90 7.93 18.76 13.07
N ALA A 91 7.56 19.19 11.86
CA ALA A 91 7.81 20.52 11.36
C ALA A 91 6.71 21.50 11.77
N LYS A 92 7.09 22.74 12.12
CA LYS A 92 6.15 23.86 12.25
C LYS A 92 6.49 24.99 11.29
N LEU A 93 5.43 25.64 10.82
CA LEU A 93 5.49 26.68 9.80
C LEU A 93 6.06 27.97 10.37
N THR A 94 7.13 28.48 9.76
CA THR A 94 7.70 29.79 10.11
C THR A 94 7.67 30.79 8.95
N THR A 95 7.18 30.39 7.77
CA THR A 95 7.21 31.21 6.55
C THR A 95 6.58 32.59 6.73
N TYR A 96 5.39 32.66 7.35
CA TYR A 96 4.72 33.94 7.60
C TYR A 96 5.51 34.82 8.58
N ALA A 97 6.07 34.22 9.63
CA ALA A 97 6.86 34.93 10.63
C ALA A 97 8.15 35.48 10.03
N SER A 98 8.90 34.66 9.29
CA SER A 98 10.13 35.09 8.59
C SER A 98 9.85 36.14 7.52
N LYS A 99 8.76 36.01 6.75
CA LYS A 99 8.37 37.02 5.75
C LYS A 99 7.98 38.35 6.40
N GLN A 100 7.21 38.29 7.50
CA GLN A 100 6.88 39.49 8.25
C GLN A 100 8.14 40.15 8.82
N ALA A 101 9.11 39.36 9.27
CA ALA A 101 10.38 39.89 9.76
C ALA A 101 11.12 40.68 8.68
N THR A 102 11.26 40.11 7.48
CA THR A 102 11.88 40.79 6.36
C THR A 102 11.07 41.99 5.89
N ASP A 103 9.74 41.95 5.95
CA ASP A 103 8.93 43.15 5.62
C ASP A 103 9.13 44.28 6.63
N MET A 104 9.56 43.95 7.85
CA MET A 104 9.86 44.90 8.91
C MET A 104 11.33 45.33 8.96
N GLY A 105 12.18 44.90 8.03
CA GLY A 105 13.58 45.33 7.96
C GLY A 105 14.61 44.30 8.42
N ALA A 106 14.20 43.08 8.81
CA ALA A 106 15.15 42.01 9.12
C ALA A 106 16.01 41.65 7.89
N ILE A 107 17.21 41.15 8.13
CA ILE A 107 18.17 40.76 7.08
C ILE A 107 18.58 39.29 7.24
N TYR A 108 18.97 38.67 6.12
CA TYR A 108 19.56 37.34 6.11
C TYR A 108 21.06 37.41 5.90
N VAL A 109 21.84 36.86 6.83
CA VAL A 109 23.30 36.80 6.76
C VAL A 109 23.81 35.36 6.79
N ASN A 110 25.00 35.10 6.24
CA ASN A 110 25.69 33.82 6.43
C ASN A 110 26.52 33.81 7.73
N SER A 111 27.19 32.69 8.01
CA SER A 111 28.12 32.53 9.14
C SER A 111 29.29 33.53 9.14
N LYS A 112 29.63 34.11 7.99
CA LYS A 112 30.64 35.16 7.83
C LYS A 112 30.09 36.57 8.07
N GLY A 113 28.84 36.71 8.52
CA GLY A 113 28.22 37.99 8.85
C GLY A 113 27.77 38.83 7.65
N LYS A 114 27.80 38.29 6.43
CA LYS A 114 27.47 39.01 5.18
C LYS A 114 26.05 38.71 4.73
N ARG A 115 25.35 39.72 4.21
CA ARG A 115 24.05 39.51 3.56
C ARG A 115 24.20 38.60 2.34
N ILE A 116 23.19 37.78 2.09
CA ILE A 116 23.24 36.76 1.02
C ILE A 116 22.17 36.92 -0.05
N VAL A 117 21.15 37.76 0.18
CA VAL A 117 19.98 37.84 -0.69
C VAL A 117 19.27 39.18 -0.53
N ASN A 118 18.54 39.57 -1.57
CA ASN A 118 17.52 40.61 -1.49
C ASN A 118 16.30 40.07 -0.72
N GLU A 119 16.03 40.59 0.48
CA GLU A 119 14.96 40.07 1.34
C GLU A 119 13.54 40.44 0.90
N SER A 120 13.38 41.15 -0.23
CA SER A 120 12.08 41.41 -0.86
C SER A 120 11.74 40.47 -2.01
N ASN A 121 12.64 39.56 -2.37
CA ASN A 121 12.44 38.60 -3.46
C ASN A 121 11.43 37.48 -3.11
N VAL A 122 11.21 36.58 -4.06
CA VAL A 122 10.44 35.34 -3.87
C VAL A 122 11.25 34.27 -3.12
N TYR A 123 10.56 33.35 -2.43
CA TYR A 123 11.18 32.31 -1.57
C TYR A 123 12.25 31.46 -2.25
N THR A 124 12.12 31.20 -3.55
CA THR A 124 13.12 30.43 -4.31
C THR A 124 14.47 31.13 -4.36
N ALA A 125 14.52 32.47 -4.34
CA ALA A 125 15.77 33.21 -4.27
C ALA A 125 16.49 33.01 -2.93
N PHE A 126 15.73 32.96 -1.82
CA PHE A 126 16.28 32.71 -0.48
C PHE A 126 16.82 31.30 -0.36
N ARG A 127 16.02 30.29 -0.71
CA ARG A 127 16.47 28.89 -0.79
C ARG A 127 17.77 28.77 -1.57
N ASN A 128 17.78 29.28 -2.79
CA ASN A 128 18.98 29.19 -3.65
C ASN A 128 20.18 29.97 -3.08
N ALA A 129 19.97 31.01 -2.27
CA ALA A 129 21.05 31.72 -1.60
C ALA A 129 21.63 30.92 -0.42
N ILE A 130 20.78 30.23 0.35
CA ILE A 130 21.19 29.34 1.45
C ILE A 130 21.98 28.14 0.90
N LEU A 131 21.46 27.45 -0.13
CA LEU A 131 22.15 26.31 -0.77
C LEU A 131 23.53 26.67 -1.35
N LYS A 132 23.78 27.94 -1.67
CA LYS A 132 25.08 28.42 -2.18
C LYS A 132 26.11 28.68 -1.08
N GLN A 133 25.71 28.70 0.19
CA GLN A 133 26.66 28.86 1.30
C GLN A 133 27.41 27.55 1.57
N ASP A 134 28.69 27.65 1.91
CA ASP A 134 29.56 26.47 2.15
C ASP A 134 28.99 25.54 3.23
N ASP A 135 28.35 26.12 4.26
CA ASP A 135 27.74 25.42 5.40
C ASP A 135 26.23 25.23 5.25
N LYS A 136 25.62 25.70 4.14
CA LYS A 136 24.18 25.68 3.86
C LYS A 136 23.32 26.31 4.96
N VAL A 137 23.86 27.33 5.64
CA VAL A 137 23.20 28.02 6.75
C VAL A 137 23.02 29.51 6.43
N ALA A 138 21.91 30.07 6.88
CA ALA A 138 21.72 31.50 7.00
C ALA A 138 21.16 31.86 8.38
N TYR A 139 21.16 33.14 8.71
CA TYR A 139 20.69 33.66 9.99
C TYR A 139 19.78 34.87 9.75
N LEU A 140 18.56 34.80 10.28
CA LEU A 140 17.61 35.90 10.28
C LEU A 140 17.93 36.83 11.46
N VAL A 141 18.41 38.03 11.16
CA VAL A 141 18.81 39.04 12.16
C VAL A 141 17.69 40.06 12.33
N MET A 142 17.23 40.24 13.56
CA MET A 142 16.06 41.05 13.92
C MET A 142 16.34 41.94 15.12
N ASP A 143 15.68 43.10 15.17
CA ASP A 143 15.54 43.87 16.41
C ASP A 143 14.38 43.34 17.27
N GLU A 144 14.27 43.86 18.49
CA GLU A 144 13.21 43.49 19.43
C GLU A 144 11.79 43.81 18.91
N ARG A 145 11.63 44.90 18.15
CA ARG A 145 10.34 45.27 17.53
C ARG A 145 9.86 44.18 16.57
N THR A 146 10.76 43.72 15.72
CA THR A 146 10.50 42.69 14.72
C THR A 146 10.29 41.33 15.38
N TRP A 147 11.12 40.98 16.36
CA TRP A 147 10.97 39.74 17.13
C TRP A 147 9.60 39.62 17.79
N LYS A 148 9.05 40.70 18.37
CA LYS A 148 7.69 40.66 18.97
C LYS A 148 6.63 40.21 17.96
N LYS A 149 6.71 40.68 16.70
CA LYS A 149 5.79 40.26 15.64
C LYS A 149 6.05 38.84 15.14
N VAL A 150 7.31 38.43 15.07
CA VAL A 150 7.67 37.04 14.79
C VAL A 150 7.09 36.12 15.87
N TYR A 151 7.30 36.45 17.15
CA TYR A 151 6.78 35.68 18.28
C TYR A 151 5.25 35.53 18.21
N ASP A 152 4.52 36.63 18.00
CA ASP A 152 3.05 36.59 17.85
C ASP A 152 2.62 35.64 16.72
N LEU A 153 3.34 35.65 15.59
CA LEU A 153 3.06 34.77 14.45
C LEU A 153 3.47 33.32 14.69
N LEU A 154 4.54 33.05 15.45
CA LEU A 154 4.90 31.70 15.85
C LEU A 154 3.79 31.10 16.73
N ILE A 155 3.29 31.85 17.72
CA ILE A 155 2.16 31.41 18.56
C ILE A 155 0.89 31.18 17.73
N LEU A 156 0.60 32.06 16.77
CA LEU A 156 -0.54 31.90 15.86
C LEU A 156 -0.43 30.63 15.00
N HIS A 157 0.79 30.21 14.68
CA HIS A 157 1.09 29.01 13.88
C HIS A 157 1.59 27.85 14.74
N ASP A 158 0.88 27.62 15.85
CA ASP A 158 0.94 26.44 16.70
C ASP A 158 2.23 26.24 17.50
N PHE A 159 3.11 27.24 17.63
CA PHE A 159 4.18 27.17 18.63
C PHE A 159 3.64 27.43 20.04
N THR A 160 4.15 26.71 21.03
CA THR A 160 3.93 27.05 22.44
C THR A 160 5.04 27.98 22.95
N PRO A 161 4.77 28.81 23.98
CA PRO A 161 5.81 29.59 24.64
C PRO A 161 6.99 28.73 25.14
N GLU A 162 6.70 27.53 25.66
CA GLU A 162 7.70 26.60 26.17
C GLU A 162 8.59 26.06 25.05
N GLU A 163 8.02 25.75 23.88
CA GLU A 163 8.78 25.33 22.71
C GLU A 163 9.73 26.42 22.25
N ILE A 164 9.25 27.66 22.14
CA ILE A 164 10.08 28.81 21.75
C ILE A 164 11.21 29.02 22.78
N GLN A 165 10.87 29.01 24.06
CA GLN A 165 11.84 29.19 25.14
C GLN A 165 12.91 28.08 25.13
N SER A 166 12.53 26.84 24.81
CA SER A 166 13.48 25.72 24.75
C SER A 166 14.63 25.92 23.75
N PHE A 167 14.43 26.68 22.67
CA PHE A 167 15.49 27.01 21.71
C PHE A 167 16.49 28.02 22.26
N PHE A 168 16.05 28.94 23.14
CA PHE A 168 16.95 29.87 23.81
C PHE A 168 17.72 29.20 24.97
N ASP A 169 17.08 28.27 25.67
CA ASP A 169 17.65 27.61 26.85
C ASP A 169 18.67 26.53 26.48
N ASN A 170 18.47 25.84 25.35
CA ASN A 170 19.32 24.74 24.91
C ASN A 170 20.16 25.13 23.68
N LYS A 171 21.45 25.42 23.91
CA LYS A 171 22.41 25.82 22.87
C LYS A 171 22.74 24.73 21.86
N ASP A 172 22.50 23.47 22.21
CA ASP A 172 22.72 22.33 21.32
C ASP A 172 21.49 22.03 20.45
N LYS A 173 20.32 22.62 20.78
CA LYS A 173 19.10 22.47 20.00
C LYS A 173 19.20 23.28 18.71
N ARG A 174 18.83 22.66 17.59
CA ARG A 174 18.76 23.32 16.28
C ARG A 174 17.30 23.50 15.85
N PRO A 175 16.96 24.59 15.15
CA PRO A 175 17.83 25.72 14.80
C PRO A 175 18.20 26.58 16.02
N ILE A 176 19.35 27.27 15.97
CA ILE A 176 19.78 28.19 17.03
C ILE A 176 18.81 29.38 17.15
N PHE A 177 18.42 29.70 18.39
CA PHE A 177 17.77 30.96 18.76
C PHE A 177 18.64 31.68 19.79
N VAL A 178 19.06 32.92 19.48
CA VAL A 178 19.86 33.73 20.41
C VAL A 178 19.29 35.12 20.56
N LYS A 179 19.55 35.69 21.73
CA LYS A 179 19.16 37.05 22.12
C LYS A 179 20.34 37.72 22.81
N GLY A 180 20.55 39.00 22.53
CA GLY A 180 21.57 39.82 23.20
C GLY A 180 21.75 41.17 22.53
N ASN A 181 22.80 41.90 22.87
CA ASN A 181 23.27 42.94 21.95
C ASN A 181 23.84 42.29 20.67
N LEU A 182 24.08 43.08 19.62
CA LEU A 182 24.50 42.55 18.32
C LEU A 182 25.74 41.64 18.41
N ALA A 183 26.75 42.06 19.19
CA ALA A 183 28.00 41.30 19.33
C ALA A 183 27.80 39.99 20.10
N ASP A 184 27.07 40.03 21.21
CA ASP A 184 26.79 38.84 22.03
C ASP A 184 25.88 37.85 21.29
N ALA A 185 24.89 38.35 20.53
CA ALA A 185 24.03 37.51 19.71
C ALA A 185 24.82 36.86 18.57
N ALA A 186 25.65 37.62 17.84
CA ALA A 186 26.50 37.10 16.78
C ALA A 186 27.43 35.98 17.29
N LYS A 187 28.12 36.24 18.41
CA LYS A 187 29.03 35.28 19.04
C LYS A 187 28.31 34.00 19.45
N GLN A 188 27.11 34.10 20.03
CA GLN A 188 26.32 32.93 20.41
C GLN A 188 25.82 32.13 19.20
N ALA A 189 25.49 32.80 18.09
CA ALA A 189 25.08 32.16 16.84
C ALA A 189 26.24 31.54 16.04
N GLY A 190 27.50 31.87 16.38
CA GLY A 190 28.68 31.46 15.63
C GLY A 190 28.92 32.30 14.38
N ILE A 191 28.45 33.55 14.36
CA ILE A 191 28.62 34.49 13.25
C ILE A 191 29.84 35.38 13.52
N ASP A 192 30.59 35.74 12.47
CA ASP A 192 31.64 36.75 12.56
C ASP A 192 31.09 38.08 13.10
N VAL A 193 31.56 38.49 14.28
CA VAL A 193 31.04 39.63 15.04
C VAL A 193 31.34 40.95 14.33
N ASP A 194 32.55 41.11 13.81
CA ASP A 194 33.02 42.38 13.23
C ASP A 194 32.38 42.58 11.85
N GLU A 195 32.33 41.53 11.03
CA GLU A 195 31.65 41.56 9.74
C GLU A 195 30.14 41.79 9.91
N LEU A 196 29.48 41.15 10.87
CA LEU A 196 28.05 41.40 11.10
C LEU A 196 27.78 42.84 11.53
N ALA A 197 28.62 43.39 12.42
CA ALA A 197 28.51 44.78 12.83
C ALA A 197 28.65 45.75 11.64
N GLN A 198 29.58 45.46 10.73
CA GLN A 198 29.77 46.23 9.51
C GLN A 198 28.57 46.08 8.54
N THR A 199 28.03 44.88 8.38
CA THR A 199 26.82 44.60 7.59
C THR A 199 25.62 45.39 8.10
N VAL A 200 25.35 45.36 9.41
CA VAL A 200 24.26 46.13 10.02
C VAL A 200 24.48 47.63 9.83
N LYS A 201 25.72 48.12 9.99
CA LYS A 201 26.06 49.52 9.76
C LYS A 201 25.81 49.95 8.30
N ASN A 202 26.21 49.12 7.33
CA ASN A 202 25.98 49.37 5.90
C ASN A 202 24.49 49.40 5.58
N TYR A 203 23.75 48.40 6.05
CA TYR A 203 22.29 48.33 5.86
C TYR A 203 21.58 49.56 6.46
N GLN A 204 21.94 49.99 7.66
CA GLN A 204 21.40 51.22 8.26
C GLN A 204 21.74 52.47 7.43
N GLY A 205 22.87 52.49 6.72
CA GLY A 205 23.21 53.51 5.73
C GLY A 205 22.25 53.49 4.54
N TYR A 206 22.04 52.31 3.95
CA TYR A 206 21.10 52.11 2.83
C TYR A 206 19.68 52.55 3.16
N VAL A 207 19.21 52.30 4.38
CA VAL A 207 17.90 52.76 4.85
C VAL A 207 17.82 54.29 4.90
N LYS A 208 18.89 54.98 5.31
CA LYS A 208 18.95 56.45 5.30
C LYS A 208 18.99 57.01 3.88
N ASP A 209 19.68 56.33 2.98
CA ASP A 209 19.79 56.69 1.57
C ASP A 209 18.49 56.38 0.80
N GLY A 210 17.61 55.55 1.36
CA GLY A 210 16.38 55.07 0.73
C GLY A 210 16.62 54.06 -0.39
N HIS A 211 17.83 53.50 -0.47
CA HIS A 211 18.25 52.59 -1.54
C HIS A 211 19.25 51.54 -1.04
N ASP A 212 18.94 50.27 -1.28
CA ASP A 212 19.84 49.15 -0.99
C ASP A 212 20.89 48.97 -2.10
N HIS A 213 22.07 49.53 -1.88
CA HIS A 213 23.19 49.47 -2.81
C HIS A 213 23.79 48.07 -2.98
N GLU A 214 23.46 47.12 -2.11
CA GLU A 214 24.06 45.78 -2.12
C GLU A 214 23.21 44.77 -2.89
N PHE A 215 21.90 44.74 -2.62
CA PHE A 215 20.99 43.74 -3.19
C PHE A 215 19.74 44.33 -3.87
N GLY A 216 19.57 45.66 -3.85
CA GLY A 216 18.42 46.32 -4.49
C GLY A 216 17.08 45.98 -3.84
N ARG A 217 17.03 45.75 -2.53
CA ARG A 217 15.78 45.55 -1.78
C ARG A 217 14.80 46.70 -1.99
N ASP A 218 13.53 46.34 -2.17
CA ASP A 218 12.43 47.29 -2.37
C ASP A 218 12.40 48.31 -1.20
N PRO A 219 12.45 49.62 -1.49
CA PRO A 219 12.48 50.67 -0.46
C PRO A 219 11.36 50.60 0.56
N LYS A 220 10.19 50.03 0.21
CA LYS A 220 9.07 49.91 1.16
C LYS A 220 9.34 48.94 2.31
N PHE A 221 10.35 48.08 2.18
CA PHE A 221 10.78 47.12 3.20
C PHE A 221 12.15 47.48 3.81
N LEU A 222 12.70 48.65 3.49
CA LEU A 222 13.93 49.19 4.08
C LEU A 222 13.58 49.95 5.36
N HIS A 223 13.72 49.26 6.49
CA HIS A 223 13.46 49.81 7.82
C HIS A 223 14.69 49.75 8.70
N GLN A 224 14.85 50.74 9.57
CA GLN A 224 15.98 50.78 10.50
C GLN A 224 15.80 49.72 11.59
N PHE A 225 16.91 49.13 12.03
CA PHE A 225 16.96 48.41 13.30
C PHE A 225 16.80 49.40 14.47
N GLU A 226 15.95 49.03 15.43
CA GLU A 226 15.63 49.82 16.61
C GLU A 226 16.17 49.19 17.90
N GLY A 227 16.63 50.02 18.84
CA GLY A 227 17.09 49.57 20.15
C GLY A 227 18.47 48.89 20.13
N GLN A 228 18.79 48.18 21.21
CA GLN A 228 20.09 47.51 21.40
C GLN A 228 19.97 45.98 21.52
N THR A 229 18.74 45.45 21.56
CA THR A 229 18.47 44.02 21.67
C THR A 229 18.22 43.44 20.29
N PHE A 230 19.03 42.45 19.93
CA PHE A 230 18.94 41.69 18.70
C PHE A 230 18.53 40.25 18.99
N TYR A 231 17.79 39.69 18.04
CA TYR A 231 17.40 38.28 17.98
C TYR A 231 17.94 37.71 16.67
N ILE A 232 18.61 36.56 16.76
CA ILE A 232 19.15 35.87 15.59
C ILE A 232 18.63 34.43 15.59
N ILE A 233 18.05 34.02 14.46
CA ILE A 233 17.52 32.67 14.27
C ILE A 233 18.18 32.02 13.07
N GLU A 234 18.77 30.85 13.29
CA GLU A 234 19.34 30.02 12.23
C GLU A 234 18.24 29.52 11.26
N GLN A 235 18.53 29.57 9.97
CA GLN A 235 17.75 28.98 8.89
C GLN A 235 18.61 28.01 8.09
N ARG A 236 17.99 26.89 7.71
CA ARG A 236 18.52 25.88 6.79
C ARG A 236 17.40 25.49 5.85
N ASP A 237 17.77 25.09 4.64
CA ASP A 237 16.81 24.43 3.76
C ASP A 237 16.46 23.05 4.32
N ARG A 238 15.17 22.73 4.27
CA ARG A 238 14.62 21.47 4.76
C ARG A 238 13.65 20.87 3.76
N PHE A 239 13.36 19.59 3.88
CA PHE A 239 12.28 18.95 3.12
C PHE A 239 11.47 17.99 3.98
N ALA A 240 10.17 17.91 3.68
CA ALA A 240 9.26 16.92 4.25
C ALA A 240 8.70 15.97 3.18
N THR A 241 8.87 16.33 1.91
CA THR A 241 8.15 15.71 0.81
C THR A 241 9.10 15.36 -0.32
N THR A 242 8.99 14.13 -0.77
CA THR A 242 9.58 13.61 -2.00
C THR A 242 8.65 13.94 -3.17
N LEU A 243 9.19 14.49 -4.24
CA LEU A 243 8.44 14.87 -5.46
C LEU A 243 8.53 13.77 -6.54
N GLY A 244 9.52 12.90 -6.41
CA GLY A 244 9.64 11.67 -7.18
C GLY A 244 8.89 10.50 -6.57
N GLY A 245 8.58 9.53 -7.42
CA GLY A 245 7.76 8.38 -7.05
C GLY A 245 7.55 7.43 -8.22
N TYR A 246 6.56 6.55 -8.12
CA TYR A 246 6.11 5.73 -9.24
C TYR A 246 5.42 6.56 -10.31
N SER A 247 5.57 6.14 -11.56
CA SER A 247 4.83 6.67 -12.69
C SER A 247 3.44 6.06 -12.77
N VAL A 248 2.49 6.86 -13.24
CA VAL A 248 1.11 6.46 -13.47
C VAL A 248 0.65 6.95 -14.83
N ASN A 249 -0.38 6.33 -15.39
CA ASN A 249 -1.07 6.89 -16.54
C ASN A 249 -1.83 8.18 -16.13
N ALA A 250 -1.99 9.11 -17.08
CA ALA A 250 -2.65 10.38 -16.80
C ALA A 250 -4.18 10.27 -16.74
N ASP A 251 -4.75 9.23 -17.36
CA ASP A 251 -6.21 9.10 -17.50
C ASP A 251 -6.89 8.70 -16.20
N ASN A 252 -6.28 7.82 -15.40
CA ASN A 252 -6.93 7.25 -14.22
C ASN A 252 -5.98 6.89 -13.07
N LEU A 253 -4.71 7.32 -13.14
CA LEU A 253 -3.67 7.09 -12.14
C LEU A 253 -3.33 5.61 -11.91
N GLN A 254 -3.53 4.77 -12.91
CA GLN A 254 -3.06 3.38 -12.87
C GLN A 254 -1.53 3.35 -12.94
N LEU A 255 -0.89 2.54 -12.08
CA LEU A 255 0.56 2.37 -12.08
C LEU A 255 1.02 1.74 -13.39
N VAL A 256 2.17 2.16 -13.89
CA VAL A 256 2.73 1.66 -15.16
C VAL A 256 4.07 0.96 -14.95
N THR A 257 4.34 0.01 -15.84
CA THR A 257 5.63 -0.70 -15.91
C THR A 257 6.70 0.14 -16.59
N THR A 258 7.96 -0.31 -16.55
CA THR A 258 9.09 0.32 -17.26
C THR A 258 8.96 0.36 -18.79
N LYS A 259 7.91 -0.27 -19.34
CA LYS A 259 7.54 -0.23 -20.76
C LYS A 259 6.31 0.65 -21.03
N ASP A 260 5.93 1.49 -20.07
CA ASP A 260 4.73 2.34 -20.08
C ASP A 260 3.41 1.57 -20.19
N ALA A 261 3.42 0.25 -19.93
CA ALA A 261 2.22 -0.57 -19.94
C ALA A 261 1.51 -0.48 -18.56
N PRO A 262 0.19 -0.23 -18.49
CA PRO A 262 -0.54 -0.20 -17.24
C PRO A 262 -0.55 -1.55 -16.53
N VAL A 263 -0.38 -1.54 -15.20
CA VAL A 263 -0.51 -2.72 -14.35
C VAL A 263 -1.97 -2.92 -13.99
N ALA A 264 -2.56 -4.00 -14.47
CA ALA A 264 -3.98 -4.31 -14.26
C ALA A 264 -4.36 -4.22 -12.77
N ASN A 265 -5.49 -3.54 -12.51
CA ASN A 265 -6.11 -3.40 -11.18
C ASN A 265 -5.32 -2.62 -10.13
N TYR A 266 -4.22 -1.95 -10.51
CA TYR A 266 -3.33 -1.30 -9.54
C TYR A 266 -3.16 0.20 -9.80
N PHE A 267 -3.57 1.02 -8.83
CA PHE A 267 -3.63 2.47 -8.93
C PHE A 267 -2.75 3.14 -7.88
N GLY A 268 -2.27 4.35 -8.13
CA GLY A 268 -1.48 5.14 -7.19
C GLY A 268 -2.21 6.40 -6.73
N ALA A 269 -1.90 6.88 -5.52
CA ALA A 269 -2.38 8.18 -5.03
C ALA A 269 -1.40 8.85 -4.06
N GLY A 270 -1.31 10.18 -4.12
CA GLY A 270 -0.51 10.99 -3.20
C GLY A 270 0.98 11.00 -3.53
N GLU A 271 1.80 11.16 -2.48
CA GLU A 271 3.26 11.33 -2.57
C GLU A 271 4.00 10.13 -3.17
N ILE A 272 3.36 8.95 -3.21
CA ILE A 272 3.95 7.77 -3.86
C ILE A 272 4.08 7.94 -5.39
N ILE A 273 3.38 8.92 -5.98
CA ILE A 273 3.43 9.23 -7.41
C ILE A 273 4.48 10.31 -7.68
N GLY A 274 5.37 10.05 -8.64
CA GLY A 274 6.36 11.01 -9.11
C GLY A 274 5.85 11.93 -10.21
N GLY A 275 6.39 13.14 -10.29
CA GLY A 275 6.27 14.03 -11.45
C GLY A 275 5.02 14.94 -11.47
N ALA A 276 4.09 14.79 -10.53
CA ALA A 276 2.87 15.60 -10.47
C ALA A 276 3.13 17.11 -10.32
N ASN A 277 4.24 17.48 -9.67
CA ASN A 277 4.62 18.86 -9.40
C ASN A 277 5.95 19.25 -10.06
N GLY A 278 6.56 18.36 -10.84
CA GLY A 278 7.92 18.56 -11.36
C GLY A 278 8.94 18.78 -10.24
N HIS A 279 9.97 19.59 -10.51
CA HIS A 279 11.11 19.81 -9.61
C HIS A 279 10.79 20.75 -8.42
N ASP A 280 9.64 21.42 -8.42
CA ASP A 280 9.25 22.29 -7.30
C ASP A 280 7.74 22.47 -7.25
N SER A 281 7.16 22.47 -6.04
CA SER A 281 5.73 22.69 -5.82
C SER A 281 5.47 24.06 -5.20
N MET A 282 4.36 24.71 -5.51
CA MET A 282 3.90 25.85 -4.71
C MET A 282 3.44 25.38 -3.32
N PRO A 283 3.44 26.27 -2.30
CA PRO A 283 2.86 25.95 -1.00
C PRO A 283 1.46 25.36 -1.15
N SER A 284 1.13 24.37 -0.31
CA SER A 284 -0.15 23.65 -0.29
C SER A 284 -0.46 22.75 -1.50
N MET A 285 0.31 22.77 -2.59
CA MET A 285 0.02 21.93 -3.77
C MET A 285 0.04 20.43 -3.47
N MET A 286 0.91 19.97 -2.56
CA MET A 286 0.97 18.55 -2.19
C MET A 286 -0.29 18.09 -1.43
N ASN A 287 -0.92 18.98 -0.65
CA ASN A 287 -2.19 18.69 0.01
C ASN A 287 -3.31 18.55 -1.03
N THR A 288 -3.39 19.49 -1.98
CA THR A 288 -4.32 19.40 -3.10
C THR A 288 -4.08 18.14 -3.91
N TRP A 289 -2.82 17.81 -4.20
CA TRP A 289 -2.46 16.59 -4.92
C TRP A 289 -2.91 15.33 -4.19
N GLY A 290 -2.64 15.21 -2.89
CA GLY A 290 -3.08 14.07 -2.08
C GLY A 290 -4.60 13.88 -2.12
N ILE A 291 -5.37 14.97 -2.01
CA ILE A 291 -6.84 14.94 -2.07
C ILE A 291 -7.33 14.57 -3.47
N SER A 292 -6.85 15.28 -4.51
CA SER A 292 -7.32 15.10 -5.88
C SER A 292 -6.92 13.74 -6.46
N SER A 293 -5.67 13.32 -6.27
CA SER A 293 -5.21 12.00 -6.72
C SER A 293 -5.91 10.86 -5.97
N GLY A 294 -6.14 11.02 -4.66
CA GLY A 294 -6.91 10.05 -3.88
C GLY A 294 -8.35 9.89 -4.40
N TYR A 295 -9.02 10.98 -4.74
CA TYR A 295 -10.35 10.93 -5.35
C TYR A 295 -10.33 10.24 -6.71
N VAL A 296 -9.43 10.63 -7.62
CA VAL A 296 -9.35 10.07 -8.98
C VAL A 296 -9.00 8.58 -8.94
N ALA A 297 -7.95 8.20 -8.21
CA ALA A 297 -7.54 6.80 -8.09
C ALA A 297 -8.59 5.94 -7.41
N GLY A 298 -9.24 6.46 -6.36
CA GLY A 298 -10.33 5.78 -5.67
C GLY A 298 -11.56 5.54 -6.56
N ALA A 299 -11.98 6.57 -7.31
CA ALA A 299 -13.07 6.46 -8.28
C ALA A 299 -12.73 5.46 -9.39
N ALA A 300 -11.55 5.56 -9.99
CA ALA A 300 -11.09 4.66 -11.03
C ALA A 300 -11.00 3.20 -10.55
N ALA A 301 -10.47 2.98 -9.34
CA ALA A 301 -10.40 1.65 -8.73
C ALA A 301 -11.80 1.06 -8.45
N SER A 302 -12.73 1.89 -7.97
CA SER A 302 -14.14 1.51 -7.75
C SER A 302 -14.84 1.12 -9.05
N ASP A 303 -14.77 1.97 -10.08
CA ASP A 303 -15.38 1.71 -11.38
C ASP A 303 -14.78 0.46 -12.03
N ASN A 304 -13.46 0.27 -11.91
CA ASN A 304 -12.78 -0.94 -12.37
C ASN A 304 -13.29 -2.19 -11.64
N ALA A 305 -13.46 -2.12 -10.31
CA ALA A 305 -13.97 -3.23 -9.52
C ALA A 305 -15.44 -3.56 -9.85
N GLN A 306 -16.27 -2.54 -10.11
CA GLN A 306 -17.67 -2.71 -10.53
C GLN A 306 -17.78 -3.32 -11.92
N ARG A 307 -16.94 -2.89 -12.88
CA ARG A 307 -16.90 -3.50 -14.22
C ARG A 307 -16.51 -4.97 -14.17
N GLN A 308 -15.50 -5.31 -13.37
CA GLN A 308 -15.12 -6.70 -13.13
C GLN A 308 -16.25 -7.49 -12.44
N ALA A 309 -16.99 -6.88 -11.50
CA ALA A 309 -18.17 -7.48 -10.89
C ALA A 309 -19.25 -7.83 -11.92
N ALA A 310 -19.56 -6.87 -12.79
CA ALA A 310 -20.62 -6.98 -13.78
C ALA A 310 -20.26 -7.92 -14.92
N ALA A 311 -18.98 -8.07 -15.23
CA ALA A 311 -18.47 -9.07 -16.18
C ALA A 311 -18.59 -10.52 -15.65
N GLY A 312 -18.92 -10.69 -14.36
CA GLY A 312 -18.87 -11.97 -13.66
C GLY A 312 -17.45 -12.27 -13.19
N ASP A 313 -17.28 -12.81 -11.98
CA ASP A 313 -15.96 -13.30 -11.57
C ASP A 313 -15.60 -14.47 -12.51
N ASP A 314 -14.52 -14.30 -13.27
CA ASP A 314 -13.90 -15.35 -14.09
C ASP A 314 -13.47 -16.57 -13.25
N GLU A 315 -13.54 -16.50 -11.91
CA GLU A 315 -13.28 -17.61 -10.99
C GLU A 315 -14.30 -18.74 -11.20
N ALA A 316 -13.80 -19.96 -11.41
CA ALA A 316 -14.65 -21.13 -11.52
C ALA A 316 -15.33 -21.45 -10.17
N ASN A 317 -16.57 -21.89 -10.20
CA ASN A 317 -17.33 -22.35 -9.04
C ASN A 317 -17.17 -23.86 -8.90
N ILE A 318 -16.53 -24.32 -7.83
CA ILE A 318 -16.31 -25.73 -7.53
C ILE A 318 -17.19 -26.15 -6.36
N VAL A 319 -18.00 -27.18 -6.55
CA VAL A 319 -18.74 -27.85 -5.47
C VAL A 319 -17.93 -29.05 -4.99
N ALA A 320 -17.60 -29.07 -3.71
CA ALA A 320 -16.85 -30.16 -3.09
C ALA A 320 -17.75 -31.00 -2.19
N ILE A 321 -17.89 -32.30 -2.47
CA ILE A 321 -18.81 -33.18 -1.77
C ILE A 321 -18.05 -34.04 -0.76
N VAL A 322 -18.41 -33.92 0.52
CA VAL A 322 -17.91 -34.80 1.57
C VAL A 322 -18.54 -36.18 1.39
N GLY A 323 -17.75 -37.18 0.99
CA GLY A 323 -18.23 -38.50 0.60
C GLY A 323 -18.69 -39.43 1.73
N THR A 324 -19.07 -38.90 2.90
CA THR A 324 -19.53 -39.70 4.04
C THR A 324 -20.53 -38.93 4.90
N ASN A 325 -21.44 -39.64 5.56
CA ASN A 325 -22.36 -39.08 6.55
C ASN A 325 -21.76 -39.05 7.98
N ALA A 326 -20.53 -39.50 8.17
CA ALA A 326 -19.89 -39.49 9.48
C ALA A 326 -19.61 -38.06 9.98
N SER A 327 -19.90 -37.81 11.27
CA SER A 327 -19.63 -36.53 11.93
C SER A 327 -18.12 -36.20 11.97
N LYS A 328 -17.26 -37.22 12.03
CA LYS A 328 -15.81 -37.09 11.90
C LYS A 328 -15.35 -37.69 10.57
N SER A 329 -14.64 -36.92 9.76
CA SER A 329 -14.13 -37.35 8.46
C SER A 329 -12.80 -36.66 8.15
N TYR A 330 -11.76 -37.44 7.88
CA TYR A 330 -10.51 -36.91 7.34
C TYR A 330 -10.67 -36.38 5.92
N ASN A 331 -11.65 -36.89 5.16
CA ASN A 331 -11.95 -36.38 3.83
C ASN A 331 -12.60 -34.99 3.88
N ARG A 332 -13.38 -34.70 4.93
CA ARG A 332 -13.83 -33.34 5.21
C ARG A 332 -12.65 -32.40 5.44
N LYS A 333 -11.73 -32.79 6.33
CA LYS A 333 -10.50 -32.01 6.58
C LYS A 333 -9.71 -31.78 5.30
N LEU A 334 -9.51 -32.82 4.49
CA LEU A 334 -8.84 -32.71 3.18
C LEU A 334 -9.52 -31.69 2.25
N LEU A 335 -10.86 -31.67 2.18
CA LEU A 335 -11.59 -30.69 1.36
C LEU A 335 -11.45 -29.25 1.91
N TYR A 336 -11.38 -29.06 3.23
CA TYR A 336 -11.09 -27.74 3.81
C TYR A 336 -9.64 -27.31 3.54
N VAL A 337 -8.66 -28.22 3.63
CA VAL A 337 -7.28 -27.94 3.18
C VAL A 337 -7.26 -27.53 1.71
N MET A 338 -7.99 -28.22 0.84
CA MET A 338 -8.10 -27.82 -0.56
C MET A 338 -8.73 -26.43 -0.71
N LYS A 339 -9.77 -26.13 0.06
CA LYS A 339 -10.36 -24.78 0.08
C LYS A 339 -9.31 -23.74 0.45
N ASP A 340 -8.56 -23.93 1.53
CA ASP A 340 -7.55 -22.96 1.97
C ASP A 340 -6.41 -22.80 0.94
N LEU A 341 -6.01 -23.89 0.28
CA LEU A 341 -4.96 -23.87 -0.74
C LEU A 341 -5.41 -23.19 -2.05
N PHE A 342 -6.69 -23.32 -2.42
CA PHE A 342 -7.18 -22.97 -3.75
C PHE A 342 -8.27 -21.89 -3.75
N GLU A 343 -8.67 -21.38 -2.59
CA GLU A 343 -9.69 -20.32 -2.48
C GLU A 343 -9.27 -19.05 -3.22
N THR A 344 -7.97 -18.83 -3.47
CA THR A 344 -7.48 -17.70 -4.26
C THR A 344 -7.64 -17.86 -5.77
N GLN A 345 -7.95 -19.07 -6.25
CA GLN A 345 -8.06 -19.41 -7.69
C GLN A 345 -9.51 -19.69 -8.10
N VAL A 346 -10.33 -20.21 -7.19
CA VAL A 346 -11.72 -20.63 -7.44
C VAL A 346 -12.62 -20.34 -6.24
N ASN A 347 -13.92 -20.27 -6.49
CA ASN A 347 -14.92 -20.36 -5.43
C ASN A 347 -15.12 -21.82 -5.05
N PHE A 348 -14.90 -22.15 -3.78
CA PHE A 348 -14.96 -23.53 -3.28
C PHE A 348 -16.12 -23.68 -2.26
N ASP A 349 -17.21 -24.36 -2.65
CA ASP A 349 -18.38 -24.62 -1.80
C ASP A 349 -18.40 -26.08 -1.34
N ILE A 350 -18.17 -26.31 -0.04
CA ILE A 350 -18.14 -27.66 0.54
C ILE A 350 -19.55 -28.05 0.99
N CYS A 351 -20.07 -29.12 0.39
CA CYS A 351 -21.39 -29.68 0.65
C CYS A 351 -21.30 -31.01 1.40
N GLU A 352 -22.19 -31.17 2.39
CA GLU A 352 -22.34 -32.40 3.18
C GLU A 352 -23.47 -33.28 2.62
N ILE A 353 -23.29 -34.59 2.68
CA ILE A 353 -24.35 -35.57 2.34
C ILE A 353 -25.00 -36.20 3.58
N LYS A 354 -24.58 -35.80 4.78
CA LYS A 354 -24.95 -36.48 6.03
C LYS A 354 -26.45 -36.44 6.34
N ASP A 355 -27.14 -35.41 5.85
CA ASP A 355 -28.56 -35.15 6.11
C ASP A 355 -29.44 -35.55 4.91
N LEU A 356 -28.86 -36.21 3.89
CA LEU A 356 -29.65 -36.78 2.80
C LEU A 356 -30.30 -38.09 3.26
N PRO A 357 -31.60 -38.29 3.01
CA PRO A 357 -32.23 -39.57 3.29
C PRO A 357 -31.67 -40.66 2.39
N LEU A 358 -31.74 -41.91 2.85
CA LEU A 358 -31.38 -43.06 2.04
C LEU A 358 -32.25 -43.09 0.78
N PHE A 359 -31.65 -43.43 -0.36
CA PHE A 359 -32.34 -43.53 -1.63
C PHE A 359 -33.38 -44.64 -1.58
N ASN A 360 -34.56 -44.32 -2.09
CA ASN A 360 -35.68 -45.23 -2.26
C ASN A 360 -36.40 -44.86 -3.56
N GLU A 361 -36.47 -45.80 -4.49
CA GLU A 361 -37.05 -45.58 -5.82
C GLU A 361 -38.55 -45.23 -5.76
N ASP A 362 -39.26 -45.73 -4.74
CA ASP A 362 -40.68 -45.43 -4.51
C ASP A 362 -40.94 -43.93 -4.21
N ASP A 363 -39.90 -43.19 -3.79
CA ASP A 363 -39.99 -41.79 -3.35
C ASP A 363 -39.60 -40.77 -4.45
N ILE A 364 -39.41 -41.22 -5.70
CA ILE A 364 -38.92 -40.37 -6.81
C ILE A 364 -39.83 -39.18 -7.13
N ASP A 365 -41.14 -39.35 -7.04
CA ASP A 365 -42.14 -38.30 -7.28
C ASP A 365 -42.23 -37.29 -6.11
N GLN A 366 -41.60 -37.60 -4.98
CA GLN A 366 -41.56 -36.78 -3.76
C GLN A 366 -40.12 -36.53 -3.31
N GLU A 367 -39.26 -36.18 -4.27
CA GLU A 367 -37.85 -35.97 -4.01
C GLU A 367 -37.58 -34.97 -2.86
N PRO A 368 -36.72 -35.32 -1.89
CA PRO A 368 -36.40 -34.48 -0.74
C PRO A 368 -35.83 -33.12 -1.13
N ALA A 369 -36.26 -32.05 -0.45
CA ALA A 369 -35.77 -30.69 -0.71
C ALA A 369 -34.23 -30.54 -0.55
N SER A 370 -33.61 -31.34 0.31
CA SER A 370 -32.15 -31.36 0.49
C SER A 370 -31.41 -31.94 -0.72
N VAL A 371 -32.00 -32.89 -1.42
CA VAL A 371 -31.45 -33.45 -2.67
C VAL A 371 -31.53 -32.40 -3.78
N LYS A 372 -32.70 -31.77 -3.99
CA LYS A 372 -32.87 -30.68 -4.95
C LYS A 372 -31.91 -29.53 -4.73
N ALA A 373 -31.71 -29.13 -3.47
CA ALA A 373 -30.78 -28.06 -3.13
C ALA A 373 -29.33 -28.43 -3.49
N LEU A 374 -28.94 -29.68 -3.26
CA LEU A 374 -27.61 -30.17 -3.66
C LEU A 374 -27.48 -30.29 -5.18
N ALA A 375 -28.49 -30.82 -5.86
CA ALA A 375 -28.53 -30.93 -7.32
C ALA A 375 -28.37 -29.55 -7.97
N ALA A 376 -29.15 -28.55 -7.57
CA ALA A 376 -29.08 -27.20 -8.09
C ALA A 376 -27.69 -26.55 -7.89
N LYS A 377 -27.04 -26.80 -6.75
CA LYS A 377 -25.65 -26.34 -6.52
C LYS A 377 -24.68 -26.99 -7.50
N ILE A 378 -24.78 -28.30 -7.71
CA ILE A 378 -23.91 -29.05 -8.62
C ILE A 378 -24.14 -28.61 -10.07
N GLU A 379 -25.38 -28.41 -10.48
CA GLU A 379 -25.72 -27.93 -11.83
C GLU A 379 -25.09 -26.56 -12.10
N ALA A 380 -25.18 -25.65 -11.13
CA ALA A 380 -24.61 -24.30 -11.23
C ALA A 380 -23.07 -24.25 -11.14
N ALA A 381 -22.41 -25.32 -10.70
CA ALA A 381 -20.96 -25.39 -10.56
C ALA A 381 -20.26 -25.58 -11.91
N ASP A 382 -19.05 -25.06 -12.07
CA ASP A 382 -18.19 -25.32 -13.21
C ASP A 382 -17.54 -26.71 -13.13
N GLY A 383 -17.34 -27.23 -11.90
CA GLY A 383 -16.81 -28.57 -11.66
C GLY A 383 -17.11 -29.09 -10.24
N VAL A 384 -16.90 -30.39 -10.04
CA VAL A 384 -17.13 -31.06 -8.74
C VAL A 384 -15.87 -31.76 -8.24
N VAL A 385 -15.62 -31.68 -6.93
CA VAL A 385 -14.58 -32.46 -6.25
C VAL A 385 -15.24 -33.41 -5.25
N PHE A 386 -14.98 -34.72 -5.33
CA PHE A 386 -15.38 -35.67 -4.29
C PHE A 386 -14.25 -35.94 -3.31
N GLY A 387 -14.51 -35.78 -2.01
CA GLY A 387 -13.65 -36.27 -0.94
C GLY A 387 -14.12 -37.63 -0.44
N VAL A 388 -13.58 -38.72 -0.98
CA VAL A 388 -14.11 -40.08 -0.78
C VAL A 388 -13.26 -40.91 0.21
N PRO A 389 -13.81 -41.36 1.35
CA PRO A 389 -13.18 -42.40 2.18
C PRO A 389 -13.32 -43.79 1.56
N GLU A 390 -12.49 -44.74 2.00
CA GLU A 390 -12.63 -46.16 1.62
C GLU A 390 -13.17 -47.00 2.79
N TYR A 391 -14.37 -47.56 2.62
CA TYR A 391 -15.03 -48.46 3.56
C TYR A 391 -15.18 -49.84 2.91
N ASP A 392 -14.65 -50.89 3.56
CA ASP A 392 -14.77 -52.28 3.10
C ASP A 392 -14.38 -52.49 1.62
N HIS A 393 -13.31 -51.81 1.18
CA HIS A 393 -12.83 -51.79 -0.20
C HIS A 393 -13.82 -51.20 -1.24
N SER A 394 -14.70 -50.30 -0.81
CA SER A 394 -15.67 -49.61 -1.65
C SER A 394 -15.87 -48.14 -1.21
N ILE A 395 -16.72 -47.41 -1.93
CA ILE A 395 -17.24 -46.12 -1.48
C ILE A 395 -18.21 -46.29 -0.30
N PRO A 396 -18.41 -45.26 0.54
CA PRO A 396 -19.40 -45.34 1.61
C PRO A 396 -20.82 -45.49 1.09
N ALA A 397 -21.66 -46.28 1.78
CA ALA A 397 -23.06 -46.48 1.41
C ALA A 397 -23.85 -45.18 1.27
N ALA A 398 -23.59 -44.20 2.14
CA ALA A 398 -24.22 -42.87 2.08
C ALA A 398 -23.86 -42.13 0.78
N LEU A 399 -22.62 -42.24 0.28
CA LEU A 399 -22.22 -41.63 -0.98
C LEU A 399 -22.89 -42.32 -2.16
N LYS A 400 -22.96 -43.65 -2.16
CA LYS A 400 -23.67 -44.39 -3.21
C LYS A 400 -25.14 -43.97 -3.29
N SER A 401 -25.80 -43.90 -2.14
CA SER A 401 -27.18 -43.45 -2.03
C SER A 401 -27.39 -42.00 -2.48
N ALA A 402 -26.47 -41.09 -2.15
CA ALA A 402 -26.55 -39.71 -2.62
C ALA A 402 -26.44 -39.63 -4.15
N ILE A 403 -25.56 -40.44 -4.75
CA ILE A 403 -25.43 -40.53 -6.22
C ILE A 403 -26.68 -41.14 -6.85
N GLU A 404 -27.34 -42.12 -6.21
CA GLU A 404 -28.60 -42.69 -6.72
C GLU A 404 -29.68 -41.62 -6.85
N TRP A 405 -29.89 -40.81 -5.81
CA TRP A 405 -30.75 -39.63 -5.89
C TRP A 405 -30.38 -38.72 -7.07
N LEU A 406 -29.09 -38.37 -7.19
CA LEU A 406 -28.53 -37.48 -8.21
C LEU A 406 -28.23 -38.17 -9.56
N SER A 407 -28.84 -39.32 -9.80
CA SER A 407 -28.75 -40.04 -11.09
C SER A 407 -30.09 -40.59 -11.56
N CYS A 408 -31.12 -40.54 -10.71
CA CYS A 408 -32.44 -41.09 -10.96
C CYS A 408 -33.51 -40.01 -10.94
N ALA A 409 -33.55 -39.19 -9.89
CA ALA A 409 -34.48 -38.06 -9.79
C ALA A 409 -33.92 -36.81 -10.51
N GLU A 410 -32.62 -36.56 -10.31
CA GLU A 410 -31.89 -35.44 -10.88
C GLU A 410 -30.67 -35.95 -11.65
N HIS A 411 -30.11 -35.16 -12.56
CA HIS A 411 -28.93 -35.55 -13.35
C HIS A 411 -27.83 -34.46 -13.38
N PRO A 412 -27.43 -33.90 -12.23
CA PRO A 412 -26.58 -32.71 -12.18
C PRO A 412 -25.12 -32.98 -12.58
N PHE A 413 -24.71 -34.25 -12.63
CA PHE A 413 -23.34 -34.67 -13.00
C PHE A 413 -23.14 -34.85 -14.50
N LYS A 414 -24.21 -34.82 -15.31
CA LYS A 414 -24.10 -35.05 -16.74
C LYS A 414 -23.12 -34.07 -17.38
N ASP A 415 -22.12 -34.61 -18.09
CA ASP A 415 -21.03 -33.88 -18.72
C ASP A 415 -20.16 -33.03 -17.78
N LYS A 416 -20.39 -33.09 -16.46
CA LYS A 416 -19.73 -32.27 -15.45
C LYS A 416 -18.28 -32.73 -15.24
N PRO A 417 -17.28 -31.84 -15.28
CA PRO A 417 -15.92 -32.19 -14.87
C PRO A 417 -15.88 -32.59 -13.39
N VAL A 418 -15.30 -33.75 -13.09
CA VAL A 418 -15.18 -34.26 -11.73
C VAL A 418 -13.72 -34.61 -11.40
N MET A 419 -13.25 -34.15 -10.24
CA MET A 419 -12.03 -34.63 -9.61
C MET A 419 -12.37 -35.48 -8.38
N ILE A 420 -11.60 -36.54 -8.15
CA ILE A 420 -11.75 -37.39 -6.97
C ILE A 420 -10.46 -37.26 -6.15
N VAL A 421 -10.63 -36.93 -4.88
CA VAL A 421 -9.58 -36.96 -3.87
C VAL A 421 -10.01 -37.87 -2.74
N GLY A 422 -9.06 -38.45 -2.02
CA GLY A 422 -9.44 -39.11 -0.79
C GLY A 422 -8.30 -39.45 0.13
N THR A 423 -8.66 -39.72 1.37
CA THR A 423 -7.76 -40.20 2.40
C THR A 423 -8.40 -41.31 3.24
N SER A 424 -7.57 -42.25 3.68
CA SER A 424 -7.98 -43.35 4.57
C SER A 424 -6.89 -43.63 5.62
N LEU A 425 -7.21 -44.46 6.61
CA LEU A 425 -6.27 -44.87 7.65
C LEU A 425 -5.19 -45.83 7.13
N GLY A 426 -5.45 -46.53 6.01
CA GLY A 426 -4.55 -47.54 5.46
C GLY A 426 -3.44 -46.96 4.58
N VAL A 427 -2.41 -47.77 4.33
CA VAL A 427 -1.27 -47.42 3.46
C VAL A 427 -1.64 -47.31 1.97
N GLN A 428 -2.74 -47.93 1.56
CA GLN A 428 -3.25 -47.84 0.19
C GLN A 428 -4.09 -46.58 -0.05
N GLY A 429 -4.31 -45.73 0.97
CA GLY A 429 -5.19 -44.58 0.83
C GLY A 429 -6.59 -45.02 0.38
N THR A 430 -7.09 -44.46 -0.71
CA THR A 430 -8.46 -44.70 -1.19
C THR A 430 -8.51 -45.33 -2.58
N VAL A 431 -7.46 -46.07 -2.97
CA VAL A 431 -7.32 -46.68 -4.31
C VAL A 431 -8.60 -47.36 -4.77
N ARG A 432 -9.19 -48.25 -3.96
CA ARG A 432 -10.33 -49.07 -4.40
C ARG A 432 -11.62 -48.27 -4.39
N ALA A 433 -11.80 -47.39 -3.40
CA ALA A 433 -12.93 -46.49 -3.37
C ALA A 433 -12.94 -45.53 -4.56
N GLN A 434 -11.78 -44.99 -4.95
CA GLN A 434 -11.69 -44.13 -6.15
C GLN A 434 -11.95 -44.91 -7.43
N MET A 435 -11.41 -46.12 -7.57
CA MET A 435 -11.71 -47.00 -8.72
C MET A 435 -13.21 -47.31 -8.81
N ASN A 436 -13.85 -47.64 -7.69
CA ASN A 436 -15.28 -47.90 -7.64
C ASN A 436 -16.11 -46.65 -7.95
N LEU A 437 -15.74 -45.48 -7.39
CA LEU A 437 -16.42 -44.22 -7.68
C LEU A 437 -16.31 -43.85 -9.16
N ARG A 438 -15.14 -44.02 -9.78
CA ARG A 438 -14.94 -43.77 -11.22
C ARG A 438 -15.90 -44.61 -12.07
N GLN A 439 -16.04 -45.89 -11.76
CA GLN A 439 -16.97 -46.78 -12.45
C GLN A 439 -18.42 -46.31 -12.31
N ILE A 440 -18.82 -45.81 -11.13
CA ILE A 440 -20.17 -45.30 -10.88
C ILE A 440 -20.40 -43.99 -11.65
N LEU A 441 -19.44 -43.06 -11.61
CA LEU A 441 -19.54 -41.76 -12.27
C LEU A 441 -19.57 -41.87 -13.80
N ASP A 442 -18.94 -42.91 -14.36
CA ASP A 442 -18.95 -43.24 -15.79
C ASP A 442 -20.23 -43.98 -16.24
N SER A 443 -21.14 -44.32 -15.32
CA SER A 443 -22.35 -45.06 -15.65
C SER A 443 -23.42 -44.20 -16.33
N PRO A 444 -24.28 -44.79 -17.19
CA PRO A 444 -25.38 -44.07 -17.83
C PRO A 444 -26.30 -43.42 -16.81
N GLY A 445 -26.67 -42.16 -17.04
CA GLY A 445 -27.52 -41.38 -16.13
C GLY A 445 -26.73 -40.58 -15.10
N VAL A 446 -25.46 -40.93 -14.82
CA VAL A 446 -24.53 -40.03 -14.12
C VAL A 446 -23.71 -39.23 -15.14
N ASP A 447 -23.12 -39.92 -16.12
CA ASP A 447 -22.43 -39.35 -17.28
C ASP A 447 -21.38 -38.25 -16.94
N ALA A 448 -20.65 -38.41 -15.83
CA ALA A 448 -19.69 -37.41 -15.38
C ALA A 448 -18.34 -37.53 -16.09
N LYS A 449 -17.67 -36.38 -16.33
CA LYS A 449 -16.33 -36.34 -16.93
C LYS A 449 -15.26 -36.37 -15.85
N VAL A 450 -14.92 -37.57 -15.39
CA VAL A 450 -13.91 -37.73 -14.32
C VAL A 450 -12.50 -37.50 -14.87
N LEU A 451 -11.72 -36.66 -14.20
CA LEU A 451 -10.35 -36.30 -14.57
C LEU A 451 -9.45 -37.55 -14.67
N PRO A 452 -8.88 -37.86 -15.85
CA PRO A 452 -8.02 -39.02 -16.05
C PRO A 452 -6.60 -38.76 -15.52
N GLY A 453 -5.94 -39.82 -15.03
CA GLY A 453 -4.51 -39.82 -14.68
C GLY A 453 -4.10 -38.97 -13.46
N ASN A 454 -5.04 -38.33 -12.78
CA ASN A 454 -4.81 -37.45 -11.64
C ASN A 454 -5.56 -38.00 -10.42
N GLU A 455 -4.88 -38.89 -9.69
CA GLU A 455 -5.44 -39.68 -8.60
C GLU A 455 -4.80 -39.28 -7.26
N PHE A 456 -5.42 -38.31 -6.57
CA PHE A 456 -4.91 -37.90 -5.26
C PHE A 456 -5.41 -38.83 -4.16
N MET A 457 -4.52 -39.69 -3.66
CA MET A 457 -4.82 -40.71 -2.66
C MET A 457 -3.86 -40.54 -1.48
N LEU A 458 -4.32 -39.93 -0.38
CA LEU A 458 -3.51 -39.67 0.79
C LEU A 458 -3.58 -40.83 1.79
N PRO A 459 -2.50 -41.60 2.01
CA PRO A 459 -2.49 -42.71 2.97
C PRO A 459 -2.36 -42.22 4.42
N GLN A 460 -2.70 -43.09 5.37
CA GLN A 460 -2.41 -42.91 6.80
C GLN A 460 -2.93 -41.58 7.39
N ALA A 461 -4.20 -41.26 7.13
CA ALA A 461 -4.84 -39.99 7.48
C ALA A 461 -4.56 -39.48 8.90
N GLY A 462 -4.52 -40.38 9.90
CA GLY A 462 -4.29 -40.02 11.30
C GLY A 462 -2.92 -39.38 11.60
N THR A 463 -1.99 -39.39 10.66
CA THR A 463 -0.63 -38.81 10.81
C THR A 463 -0.35 -37.66 9.84
N LYS A 464 -1.30 -37.33 8.96
CA LYS A 464 -1.10 -36.39 7.86
C LYS A 464 -1.67 -35.00 8.11
N PHE A 465 -2.39 -34.82 9.22
CA PHE A 465 -2.95 -33.52 9.61
C PHE A 465 -2.39 -33.09 10.97
N ASP A 466 -2.10 -31.80 11.12
CA ASP A 466 -1.69 -31.21 12.40
C ASP A 466 -2.90 -30.89 13.31
N GLU A 467 -2.64 -30.24 14.45
CA GLU A 467 -3.67 -29.86 15.42
C GLU A 467 -4.62 -28.77 14.89
N ASN A 468 -4.24 -28.05 13.83
CA ASN A 468 -5.01 -27.01 13.16
C ASN A 468 -5.66 -27.52 11.86
N ASP A 469 -5.65 -28.83 11.63
CA ASP A 469 -6.18 -29.49 10.43
C ASP A 469 -5.44 -29.17 9.12
N HIS A 470 -4.21 -28.67 9.17
CA HIS A 470 -3.36 -28.49 8.00
C HIS A 470 -2.64 -29.79 7.60
N LEU A 471 -2.37 -29.94 6.30
CA LEU A 471 -1.59 -31.07 5.78
C LEU A 471 -0.12 -30.93 6.17
N THR A 472 0.49 -31.97 6.73
CA THR A 472 1.88 -31.93 7.25
C THR A 472 2.92 -32.47 6.28
N ASP A 473 2.52 -32.86 5.08
CA ASP A 473 3.35 -33.56 4.10
C ASP A 473 3.48 -32.74 2.81
N ASP A 474 4.59 -32.01 2.68
CA ASP A 474 4.86 -31.09 1.56
C ASP A 474 4.78 -31.78 0.19
N ALA A 475 5.22 -33.04 0.09
CA ALA A 475 5.18 -33.80 -1.15
C ALA A 475 3.73 -34.09 -1.59
N SER A 476 2.87 -34.47 -0.64
CA SER A 476 1.44 -34.64 -0.88
C SER A 476 0.77 -33.31 -1.23
N GLU A 477 1.10 -32.21 -0.54
CA GLU A 477 0.56 -30.90 -0.88
C GLU A 477 0.93 -30.49 -2.32
N HIS A 478 2.19 -30.69 -2.71
CA HIS A 478 2.67 -30.39 -4.05
C HIS A 478 1.92 -31.21 -5.11
N PHE A 479 1.75 -32.52 -4.88
CA PHE A 479 1.01 -33.37 -5.80
C PHE A 479 -0.48 -33.02 -5.87
N LEU A 480 -1.09 -32.61 -4.75
CA LEU A 480 -2.46 -32.10 -4.71
C LEU A 480 -2.62 -30.84 -5.59
N LYS A 481 -1.67 -29.89 -5.47
CA LYS A 481 -1.61 -28.68 -6.31
C LYS A 481 -1.48 -29.02 -7.80
N GLN A 482 -0.66 -30.01 -8.14
CA GLN A 482 -0.52 -30.48 -9.52
C GLN A 482 -1.83 -31.07 -10.06
N CYS A 483 -2.45 -32.01 -9.33
CA CYS A 483 -3.73 -32.61 -9.72
C CYS A 483 -4.83 -31.56 -9.89
N PHE A 484 -4.90 -30.59 -8.97
CA PHE A 484 -5.90 -29.53 -9.03
C PHE A 484 -5.67 -28.58 -10.21
N SER A 485 -4.42 -28.24 -10.53
CA SER A 485 -4.10 -27.44 -11.73
C SER A 485 -4.57 -28.12 -13.03
N HIS A 486 -4.38 -29.44 -13.15
CA HIS A 486 -4.91 -30.20 -14.27
C HIS A 486 -6.44 -30.23 -14.29
N PHE A 487 -7.08 -30.32 -13.11
CA PHE A 487 -8.54 -30.22 -13.00
C PHE A 487 -9.07 -28.88 -13.51
N LEU A 488 -8.44 -27.76 -13.13
CA LEU A 488 -8.83 -26.42 -13.60
C LEU A 488 -8.75 -26.30 -15.12
N THR A 489 -7.77 -26.95 -15.75
CA THR A 489 -7.62 -26.98 -17.22
C THR A 489 -8.75 -27.75 -17.91
N ALA A 490 -9.38 -28.71 -17.20
CA ALA A 490 -10.47 -29.52 -17.73
C ALA A 490 -11.87 -28.87 -17.57
N LEU A 491 -11.95 -27.72 -16.89
CA LEU A 491 -13.22 -27.00 -16.73
C LEU A 491 -13.68 -26.38 -18.06
N PRO A 492 -15.00 -26.26 -18.30
CA PRO A 492 -15.51 -25.60 -19.49
C PRO A 492 -15.04 -24.13 -19.53
N ALA A 493 -14.57 -23.66 -20.67
CA ALA A 493 -14.25 -22.26 -20.86
C ALA A 493 -15.53 -21.42 -20.73
N LYS A 494 -15.57 -20.47 -19.79
CA LYS A 494 -16.68 -19.50 -19.72
C LYS A 494 -16.71 -18.72 -21.04
N THR A 495 -17.79 -18.86 -21.80
CA THR A 495 -17.98 -18.13 -23.05
C THR A 495 -17.98 -16.64 -22.73
N LYS A 496 -16.93 -15.92 -23.13
CA LYS A 496 -16.89 -14.46 -23.05
C LYS A 496 -18.03 -13.92 -23.90
N THR A 497 -19.11 -13.47 -23.26
CA THR A 497 -20.11 -12.68 -23.96
C THR A 497 -19.44 -11.35 -24.31
N SER A 498 -18.85 -11.28 -25.50
CA SER A 498 -18.35 -10.04 -26.06
C SER A 498 -19.54 -9.10 -26.23
N VAL A 499 -19.71 -8.18 -25.29
CA VAL A 499 -20.55 -7.01 -25.51
C VAL A 499 -19.77 -6.16 -26.51
N THR A 500 -20.06 -6.35 -27.79
CA THR A 500 -19.62 -5.42 -28.85
C THR A 500 -20.32 -4.09 -28.62
N ASN A 501 -19.51 -3.08 -28.26
CA ASN A 501 -19.68 -1.62 -28.26
C ASN A 501 -21.09 -1.03 -28.24
#